data_AF-A0A3P7JGB8-F1
#
_entry.id   AF-A0A3P7JGB8-F1
#
_cell.length_a   1.000
_cell.length_b   1.000
_cell.length_c   1.000
_cell.angle_alpha   90.00
_cell.angle_beta   90.00
_cell.angle_gamma   90.00
#
_symmetry.space_group_name_H-M   'P 1'
#
loop_
_entity.id
_entity.type
_entity.pdbx_description
1 polymer ?
#
loop_
_entity_poly.entity_id
_entity_poly.type
_entity_poly.pdbx_seq_one_letter_code
_entity_poly.pdbx_strand_id
1 'polypeptide(L)'
;MQIIASTQCARRVRNLQEDLATALVRVLHKQKLANDFLCELVMSEVDSLDNDHLMFRGNSLATKAMEAYMKLIADEYLQSVLGDFVQNVLSSNESCEVDPLKLNGASSSTLEKHRIHLTRLVEHAWDKIIGSTSAFPMELRMVFGSLRERLESQGRSSLADTLISSSIFLRYLCPAILSPSLFNLVTEYPSGVMARNLTLIAKTLQNLANFTKFGGKEHYMEFMNSFVEREWQRMKDFLRRISTG
;
A
#
# COMPACT_ATOMS: atom_id res chain seq x y z
N MET A 1 3.01 18.33 33.57
CA MET A 1 1.82 18.87 32.86
C MET A 1 2.18 19.61 31.56
N GLN A 2 3.27 20.38 31.49
CA GLN A 2 3.70 21.09 30.27
C GLN A 2 4.11 20.20 29.08
N ILE A 3 4.75 19.04 29.30
CA ILE A 3 5.19 18.11 28.22
C ILE A 3 3.99 17.43 27.51
N ILE A 4 2.89 17.21 28.24
CA ILE A 4 1.67 16.60 27.67
C ILE A 4 0.91 17.63 26.81
N ALA A 5 0.84 18.89 27.28
CA ALA A 5 0.22 19.98 26.53
C ALA A 5 0.98 20.34 25.24
N SER A 6 2.32 20.31 25.24
CA SER A 6 3.12 20.54 24.03
C SER A 6 2.95 19.41 23.00
N THR A 7 2.87 18.17 23.45
CA THR A 7 2.63 17.01 22.59
C THR A 7 1.22 17.02 21.98
N GLN A 8 0.21 17.43 22.76
CA GLN A 8 -1.17 17.54 22.29
C GLN A 8 -1.37 18.71 21.32
N CYS A 9 -0.73 19.86 21.58
CA CYS A 9 -0.71 20.99 20.66
C CYS A 9 -0.02 20.62 19.34
N ALA A 10 1.15 19.98 19.39
CA ALA A 10 1.86 19.52 18.20
C ALA A 10 1.09 18.44 17.41
N ARG A 11 0.28 17.61 18.07
CA ARG A 11 -0.65 16.68 17.39
C ARG A 11 -1.79 17.43 16.71
N ARG A 12 -2.36 18.43 17.38
CA ARG A 12 -3.47 19.23 16.83
C ARG A 12 -3.04 20.07 15.62
N VAL A 13 -1.86 20.68 15.67
CA VAL A 13 -1.26 21.41 14.53
C VAL A 13 -1.02 20.47 13.35
N ARG A 14 -0.50 19.26 13.59
CA ARG A 14 -0.32 18.26 12.53
C ARG A 14 -1.64 17.86 11.89
N ASN A 15 -2.68 17.57 12.69
CA ASN A 15 -4.00 17.24 12.14
C ASN A 15 -4.58 18.36 11.27
N LEU A 16 -4.43 19.63 11.69
CA LEU A 16 -4.86 20.78 10.88
C LEU A 16 -4.10 20.87 9.55
N GLN A 17 -2.80 20.59 9.55
CA GLN A 17 -2.00 20.54 8.33
C GLN A 17 -2.46 19.42 7.39
N GLU A 18 -2.82 18.25 7.94
CA GLU A 18 -3.36 17.12 7.17
C GLU A 18 -4.73 17.45 6.55
N ASP A 19 -5.62 18.07 7.32
CA ASP A 19 -6.94 18.51 6.84
C ASP A 19 -6.80 19.57 5.74
N LEU A 20 -5.87 20.53 5.93
CA LEU A 20 -5.57 21.56 4.94
C LEU A 20 -5.00 20.97 3.66
N ALA A 21 -4.03 20.04 3.74
CA ALA A 21 -3.48 19.37 2.57
C ALA A 21 -4.57 18.61 1.80
N THR A 22 -5.45 17.91 2.52
CA THR A 22 -6.58 17.21 1.91
C THR A 22 -7.52 18.17 1.18
N ALA A 23 -7.83 19.32 1.77
CA ALA A 23 -8.65 20.34 1.14
C ALA A 23 -7.97 20.96 -0.09
N LEU A 24 -6.67 21.28 0.00
CA LEU A 24 -5.88 21.84 -1.09
C LEU A 24 -5.81 20.88 -2.28
N VAL A 25 -5.55 19.60 -2.04
CA VAL A 25 -5.54 18.56 -3.09
C VAL A 25 -6.85 18.55 -3.87
N ARG A 26 -8.00 18.67 -3.19
CA ARG A 26 -9.32 18.70 -3.86
C ARG A 26 -9.49 19.95 -4.73
N VAL A 27 -9.11 21.12 -4.23
CA VAL A 27 -9.19 22.39 -4.98
C VAL A 27 -8.26 22.35 -6.19
N LEU A 28 -7.01 21.96 -5.99
CA LEU A 28 -5.99 21.91 -7.04
C LEU A 28 -6.29 20.84 -8.09
N HIS A 29 -6.92 19.73 -7.70
CA HIS A 29 -7.43 18.74 -8.65
C HIS A 29 -8.48 19.36 -9.58
N LYS A 30 -9.43 20.14 -9.05
CA LYS A 30 -10.43 20.86 -9.87
C LYS A 30 -9.80 21.90 -10.79
N GLN A 31 -8.66 22.49 -10.38
CA GLN A 31 -7.90 23.45 -11.19
C GLN A 31 -6.87 22.80 -12.12
N LYS A 32 -6.77 21.46 -12.15
CA LYS A 32 -5.76 20.71 -12.93
C LYS A 32 -4.30 21.01 -12.54
N LEU A 33 -4.08 21.46 -11.31
CA LEU A 33 -2.76 21.77 -10.72
C LEU A 33 -2.30 20.74 -9.68
N ALA A 34 -3.06 19.66 -9.48
CA ALA A 34 -2.73 18.64 -8.48
C ALA A 34 -1.39 17.95 -8.76
N ASN A 35 -1.02 17.77 -10.04
CA ASN A 35 0.26 17.15 -10.40
C ASN A 35 1.43 17.98 -9.87
N ASP A 36 1.52 19.23 -10.31
CA ASP A 36 2.60 20.13 -9.92
C ASP A 36 2.69 20.30 -8.41
N PHE A 37 1.54 20.50 -7.75
CA PHE A 37 1.50 20.63 -6.29
C PHE A 37 2.05 19.39 -5.57
N LEU A 38 1.61 18.19 -5.96
CA LEU A 38 2.08 16.96 -5.32
C LEU A 38 3.55 16.73 -5.63
N CYS A 39 4.00 16.97 -6.86
CA CYS A 39 5.41 16.85 -7.22
C CYS A 39 6.28 17.80 -6.42
N GLU A 40 5.93 19.09 -6.33
CA GLU A 40 6.71 20.07 -5.56
C GLU A 40 6.73 19.75 -4.07
N LEU A 41 5.58 19.37 -3.49
CA LEU A 41 5.49 19.01 -2.07
C LEU A 41 6.34 17.78 -1.74
N VAL A 42 6.26 16.74 -2.59
CA VAL A 42 7.03 15.51 -2.43
C VAL A 42 8.52 15.78 -2.61
N MET A 43 8.92 16.49 -3.68
CA MET A 43 10.33 16.78 -3.97
C MET A 43 10.95 17.72 -2.93
N SER A 44 10.19 18.67 -2.38
CA SER A 44 10.66 19.49 -1.26
C SER A 44 10.99 18.63 -0.03
N GLU A 45 10.22 17.57 0.25
CA GLU A 45 10.59 16.62 1.30
C GLU A 45 11.81 15.77 0.90
N VAL A 46 11.90 15.33 -0.36
CA VAL A 46 13.04 14.56 -0.91
C VAL A 46 14.35 15.28 -0.69
N ASP A 47 14.39 16.57 -1.02
CA ASP A 47 15.60 17.38 -0.99
C ASP A 47 16.01 17.76 0.45
N SER A 48 15.08 17.67 1.40
CA SER A 48 15.31 18.00 2.81
C SER A 48 15.82 16.83 3.67
N LEU A 49 15.81 15.60 3.14
CA LEU A 49 16.12 14.39 3.89
C LEU A 49 17.54 13.89 3.61
N ASP A 50 18.33 13.70 4.68
CA ASP A 50 19.66 13.10 4.62
C ASP A 50 19.63 11.56 4.45
N ASN A 51 18.48 10.91 4.70
CA ASN A 51 18.35 9.45 4.68
C ASN A 51 17.15 8.97 3.84
N ASP A 52 17.45 8.55 2.62
CA ASP A 52 16.52 8.02 1.60
C ASP A 52 15.70 6.82 2.09
N HIS A 53 16.20 6.02 3.04
CA HIS A 53 15.55 4.77 3.47
C HIS A 53 14.33 4.95 4.38
N LEU A 54 14.15 6.12 5.00
CA LEU A 54 12.99 6.45 5.84
C LEU A 54 11.93 7.24 5.09
N MET A 55 12.25 7.66 3.87
CA MET A 55 11.42 8.50 3.05
C MET A 55 10.12 7.77 2.65
N PHE A 56 8.96 8.44 2.80
CA PHE A 56 7.62 7.90 2.53
C PHE A 56 7.15 6.70 3.38
N ARG A 57 7.96 6.23 4.34
CA ARG A 57 7.52 5.31 5.41
C ARG A 57 6.94 6.04 6.63
N GLY A 58 7.40 7.27 6.89
CA GLY A 58 6.87 8.13 7.96
C GLY A 58 5.55 8.80 7.59
N ASN A 59 4.82 9.33 8.58
CA ASN A 59 3.66 10.18 8.32
C ASN A 59 4.13 11.63 8.16
N SER A 60 4.16 12.10 6.92
CA SER A 60 4.51 13.47 6.53
C SER A 60 3.36 14.16 5.80
N LEU A 61 3.46 15.47 5.60
CA LEU A 61 2.47 16.23 4.85
C LEU A 61 2.36 15.73 3.41
N ALA A 62 3.49 15.45 2.74
CA ALA A 62 3.47 14.92 1.38
C ALA A 62 2.81 13.54 1.30
N THR A 63 3.12 12.64 2.24
CA THR A 63 2.50 11.29 2.26
C THR A 63 0.99 11.36 2.45
N LYS A 64 0.50 12.31 3.25
CA LYS A 64 -0.91 12.52 3.53
C LYS A 64 -1.63 13.17 2.36
N ALA A 65 -1.01 14.15 1.71
CA ALA A 65 -1.52 14.74 0.47
C ALA A 65 -1.64 13.71 -0.65
N MET A 66 -0.63 12.85 -0.82
CA MET A 66 -0.65 11.76 -1.79
C MET A 66 -1.76 10.74 -1.48
N GLU A 67 -1.90 10.34 -0.21
CA GLU A 67 -2.98 9.43 0.24
C GLU A 67 -4.37 10.01 -0.04
N ALA A 68 -4.58 11.29 0.30
CA ALA A 68 -5.81 12.00 0.02
C ALA A 68 -6.11 12.08 -1.48
N TYR A 69 -5.08 12.30 -2.31
CA TYR A 69 -5.24 12.33 -3.76
C TYR A 69 -5.61 10.96 -4.33
N MET A 70 -4.91 9.89 -3.92
CA MET A 70 -5.26 8.53 -4.34
C MET A 70 -6.69 8.17 -3.97
N LYS A 71 -7.13 8.48 -2.75
CA LYS A 71 -8.54 8.27 -2.33
C LYS A 71 -9.54 9.10 -3.13
N LEU A 72 -9.13 10.26 -3.66
CA LEU A 72 -10.00 11.13 -4.44
C LEU A 72 -10.25 10.59 -5.84
N ILE A 73 -9.25 9.98 -6.49
CA ILE A 73 -9.30 9.67 -7.93
C ILE A 73 -9.15 8.19 -8.29
N ALA A 74 -8.77 7.33 -7.35
CA ALA A 74 -8.51 5.91 -7.63
C ALA A 74 -9.57 4.96 -7.06
N ASP A 75 -10.70 5.48 -6.55
CA ASP A 75 -11.77 4.65 -5.98
C ASP A 75 -12.33 3.66 -7.00
N GLU A 76 -12.70 4.11 -8.19
CA GLU A 76 -13.18 3.22 -9.28
C GLU A 76 -12.13 2.18 -9.69
N TYR A 77 -10.87 2.60 -9.76
CA TYR A 77 -9.76 1.70 -10.02
C TYR A 77 -9.66 0.62 -8.93
N LEU A 78 -9.67 1.02 -7.66
CA LEU A 78 -9.59 0.11 -6.53
C LEU A 78 -10.74 -0.90 -6.53
N GLN A 79 -11.97 -0.43 -6.76
CA GLN A 79 -13.16 -1.28 -6.84
C GLN A 79 -13.03 -2.31 -7.96
N SER A 80 -12.65 -1.89 -9.17
CA SER A 80 -12.51 -2.80 -10.32
C SER A 80 -11.39 -3.83 -10.13
N VAL A 81 -10.32 -3.49 -9.41
CA VAL A 81 -9.16 -4.36 -9.21
C VAL A 81 -9.32 -5.28 -8.00
N LEU A 82 -9.86 -4.80 -6.88
CA LEU A 82 -9.86 -5.55 -5.61
C LEU A 82 -11.24 -5.77 -5.00
N GLY A 83 -12.30 -5.11 -5.48
CA GLY A 83 -13.65 -5.22 -4.91
C GLY A 83 -14.15 -6.66 -4.85
N ASP A 84 -14.30 -7.30 -6.02
CA ASP A 84 -14.76 -8.69 -6.11
C ASP A 84 -13.83 -9.66 -5.37
N PHE A 85 -12.51 -9.41 -5.40
CA PHE A 85 -11.54 -10.26 -4.71
C PHE A 85 -11.78 -10.27 -3.20
N VAL A 86 -11.90 -9.08 -2.61
CA VAL A 86 -12.15 -8.94 -1.17
C VAL A 86 -13.49 -9.57 -0.79
N GLN A 87 -14.56 -9.32 -1.57
CA GLN A 87 -15.87 -9.91 -1.30
C GLN A 87 -15.83 -11.45 -1.35
N ASN A 88 -15.11 -12.03 -2.31
CA ASN A 88 -14.94 -13.48 -2.41
C ASN A 88 -14.16 -14.06 -1.23
N VAL A 89 -13.09 -13.39 -0.77
CA VAL A 89 -12.33 -13.82 0.42
C VAL A 89 -13.21 -13.81 1.66
N LEU A 90 -14.05 -12.79 1.83
CA LEU A 90 -14.94 -12.68 2.98
C LEU A 90 -16.08 -13.71 2.96
N SER A 91 -16.48 -14.15 1.77
CA SER A 91 -17.58 -15.10 1.57
C SER A 91 -17.15 -16.57 1.67
N SER A 92 -15.85 -16.89 1.55
CA SER A 92 -15.38 -18.28 1.49
C SER A 92 -15.49 -19.03 2.82
N ASN A 93 -15.41 -18.32 3.95
CA ASN A 93 -15.35 -18.88 5.31
C ASN A 93 -14.22 -19.92 5.51
N GLU A 94 -13.22 -19.93 4.63
CA GLU A 94 -12.05 -20.84 4.69
C GLU A 94 -10.89 -20.16 5.40
N SER A 95 -10.26 -20.80 6.40
CA SER A 95 -9.11 -20.24 7.09
C SER A 95 -7.81 -20.38 6.28
N CYS A 96 -6.96 -19.36 6.30
CA CYS A 96 -5.56 -19.47 5.89
C CYS A 96 -4.58 -19.20 7.05
N GLU A 97 -4.96 -19.51 8.29
CA GLU A 97 -4.03 -19.33 9.42
C GLU A 97 -2.81 -20.25 9.28
N VAL A 98 -1.63 -19.63 9.24
CA VAL A 98 -0.35 -20.28 8.98
C VAL A 98 0.61 -20.17 10.16
N ASP A 99 0.22 -19.49 11.24
CA ASP A 99 0.93 -19.47 12.51
C ASP A 99 0.61 -20.74 13.31
N PRO A 100 1.56 -21.66 13.51
CA PRO A 100 1.31 -22.90 14.25
C PRO A 100 0.83 -22.66 15.68
N LEU A 101 1.22 -21.54 16.30
CA LEU A 101 0.83 -21.20 17.67
C LEU A 101 -0.66 -20.83 17.78
N LYS A 102 -1.29 -20.43 16.67
CA LYS A 102 -2.71 -20.04 16.62
C LYS A 102 -3.63 -21.17 16.17
N LEU A 103 -3.07 -22.29 15.72
CA LEU A 103 -3.82 -23.42 15.16
C LEU A 103 -4.29 -24.44 16.20
N ASN A 104 -4.14 -24.19 17.51
CA ASN A 104 -4.66 -25.02 18.61
C ASN A 104 -4.39 -26.54 18.44
N GLY A 105 -3.20 -26.93 17.99
CA GLY A 105 -2.83 -28.33 17.80
C GLY A 105 -3.28 -28.96 16.47
N ALA A 106 -3.61 -28.16 15.45
CA ALA A 106 -3.90 -28.68 14.11
C ALA A 106 -2.74 -29.51 13.53
N SER A 107 -3.09 -30.49 12.69
CA SER A 107 -2.11 -31.35 12.02
C SER A 107 -1.23 -30.59 11.04
N SER A 108 -0.02 -31.11 10.79
CA SER A 108 0.88 -30.59 9.73
C SER A 108 0.21 -30.56 8.35
N SER A 109 -0.70 -31.51 8.08
CA SER A 109 -1.48 -31.54 6.84
C SER A 109 -2.49 -30.39 6.72
N THR A 110 -3.06 -29.94 7.84
CA THR A 110 -3.97 -28.77 7.86
C THR A 110 -3.19 -27.49 7.65
N LEU A 111 -2.04 -27.34 8.32
CA LEU A 111 -1.14 -26.21 8.12
C LEU A 111 -0.72 -26.09 6.65
N GLU A 112 -0.35 -27.20 6.01
CA GLU A 112 0.04 -27.17 4.60
C GLU A 112 -1.11 -26.77 3.67
N LYS A 113 -2.34 -27.24 3.94
CA LYS A 113 -3.53 -26.78 3.20
C LYS A 113 -3.75 -25.27 3.35
N HIS A 114 -3.61 -24.73 4.56
CA HIS A 114 -3.73 -23.28 4.79
C HIS A 114 -2.64 -22.49 4.08
N ARG A 115 -1.40 -23.00 4.03
CA ARG A 115 -0.29 -22.40 3.28
C ARG A 115 -0.59 -22.33 1.80
N ILE A 116 -1.01 -23.44 1.19
CA ILE A 116 -1.40 -23.49 -0.22
C ILE A 116 -2.55 -22.52 -0.49
N HIS A 117 -3.55 -22.48 0.40
CA HIS A 117 -4.68 -21.56 0.26
C HIS A 117 -4.25 -20.09 0.34
N LEU A 118 -3.39 -19.71 1.29
CA LEU A 118 -2.83 -18.36 1.38
C LEU A 118 -2.04 -17.99 0.12
N THR A 119 -1.16 -18.88 -0.35
CA THR A 119 -0.36 -18.66 -1.57
C THR A 119 -1.28 -18.36 -2.76
N ARG A 120 -2.32 -19.17 -2.96
CA ARG A 120 -3.30 -18.97 -4.04
C ARG A 120 -4.01 -17.63 -3.94
N LEU A 121 -4.45 -17.22 -2.74
CA LEU A 121 -5.11 -15.94 -2.55
C LEU A 121 -4.18 -14.75 -2.81
N VAL A 122 -2.92 -14.84 -2.39
CA VAL A 122 -1.90 -13.82 -2.64
C VAL A 122 -1.58 -13.72 -4.13
N GLU A 123 -1.35 -14.85 -4.80
CA GLU A 123 -1.11 -14.91 -6.24
C GLU A 123 -2.28 -14.32 -7.03
N HIS A 124 -3.51 -14.66 -6.66
CA HIS A 124 -4.70 -14.13 -7.32
C HIS A 124 -4.85 -12.61 -7.12
N ALA A 125 -4.63 -12.10 -5.90
CA ALA A 125 -4.63 -10.66 -5.64
C ALA A 125 -3.54 -9.94 -6.46
N TRP A 126 -2.35 -10.53 -6.50
CA TRP A 126 -1.20 -9.98 -7.21
C TRP A 126 -1.44 -9.93 -8.73
N ASP A 127 -1.97 -11.01 -9.31
CA ASP A 127 -2.29 -11.09 -10.73
C ASP A 127 -3.36 -10.05 -11.15
N LYS A 128 -4.38 -9.81 -10.30
CA LYS A 128 -5.34 -8.72 -10.53
C LYS A 128 -4.66 -7.35 -10.53
N ILE A 129 -3.76 -7.09 -9.58
CA ILE A 129 -3.04 -5.80 -9.48
C ILE A 129 -2.15 -5.57 -10.71
N ILE A 130 -1.28 -6.51 -11.07
CA ILE A 130 -0.37 -6.33 -12.22
C ILE A 130 -1.07 -6.39 -13.58
N GLY A 131 -2.18 -7.11 -13.67
CA GLY A 131 -3.04 -7.11 -14.86
C GLY A 131 -3.81 -5.79 -15.05
N SER A 132 -3.87 -4.94 -14.03
CA SER A 132 -4.66 -3.71 -14.04
C SER A 132 -3.92 -2.47 -14.55
N THR A 133 -2.69 -2.60 -15.06
CA THR A 133 -1.88 -1.44 -15.47
C THR A 133 -2.60 -0.53 -16.47
N SER A 134 -3.40 -1.08 -17.39
CA SER A 134 -4.17 -0.30 -18.36
C SER A 134 -5.31 0.51 -17.74
N ALA A 135 -5.91 0.03 -16.64
CA ALA A 135 -6.97 0.69 -15.90
C ALA A 135 -6.45 1.69 -14.86
N PHE A 136 -5.13 1.75 -14.64
CA PHE A 136 -4.52 2.63 -13.65
C PHE A 136 -4.84 4.12 -13.97
N PRO A 137 -5.29 4.93 -13.00
CA PRO A 137 -5.73 6.31 -13.25
C PRO A 137 -4.63 7.14 -13.92
N MET A 138 -4.96 7.77 -15.05
CA MET A 138 -3.99 8.54 -15.85
C MET A 138 -3.39 9.68 -15.02
N GLU A 139 -4.21 10.38 -14.24
CA GLU A 139 -3.75 11.48 -13.40
C GLU A 139 -2.78 11.03 -12.31
N LEU A 140 -2.94 9.82 -11.74
CA LEU A 140 -1.93 9.26 -10.83
C LEU A 140 -0.67 8.84 -11.58
N ARG A 141 -0.81 8.27 -12.78
CA ARG A 141 0.34 7.91 -13.62
C ARG A 141 1.19 9.13 -13.95
N MET A 142 0.56 10.26 -14.26
CA MET A 142 1.26 11.53 -14.50
C MET A 142 2.05 11.99 -13.26
N VAL A 143 1.44 11.94 -12.07
CA VAL A 143 2.13 12.29 -10.81
C VAL A 143 3.33 11.40 -10.57
N PHE A 144 3.15 10.08 -10.66
CA PHE A 144 4.26 9.14 -10.46
C PHE A 144 5.33 9.26 -11.56
N GLY A 145 4.93 9.56 -12.79
CA GLY A 145 5.84 9.83 -13.91
C GLY A 145 6.72 11.05 -13.64
N SER A 146 6.12 12.18 -13.33
CA SER A 146 6.85 13.41 -13.01
C SER A 146 7.79 13.25 -11.81
N LEU A 147 7.37 12.51 -10.77
CA LEU A 147 8.22 12.18 -9.63
C LEU A 147 9.40 11.29 -10.02
N ARG A 148 9.15 10.26 -10.83
CA ARG A 148 10.20 9.37 -11.32
C ARG A 148 11.21 10.12 -12.15
N GLU A 149 10.78 10.92 -13.13
CA GLU A 149 11.65 11.69 -14.01
C GLU A 149 12.57 12.61 -13.21
N ARG A 150 12.03 13.34 -12.22
CA ARG A 150 12.83 14.21 -11.35
C ARG A 150 13.86 13.42 -10.55
N LEU A 151 13.46 12.33 -9.90
CA LEU A 151 14.39 11.50 -9.13
C LEU A 151 15.46 10.85 -10.01
N GLU A 152 15.10 10.40 -11.21
CA GLU A 152 16.05 9.79 -12.16
C GLU A 152 17.04 10.80 -12.71
N SER A 153 16.61 12.04 -12.95
CA SER A 153 17.51 13.14 -13.33
C SER A 153 18.55 13.47 -12.25
N GLN A 154 18.24 13.19 -10.99
CA GLN A 154 19.15 13.30 -9.84
C GLN A 154 19.98 12.02 -9.59
N GLY A 155 19.85 10.99 -10.43
CA GLY A 155 20.51 9.69 -10.24
C GLY A 155 19.89 8.80 -9.15
N ARG A 156 18.68 9.12 -8.66
CA ARG A 156 17.99 8.45 -7.53
C ARG A 156 16.88 7.51 -8.00
N SER A 157 17.14 6.67 -9.01
CA SER A 157 16.12 5.78 -9.58
C SER A 157 15.56 4.75 -8.59
N SER A 158 16.40 4.21 -7.69
CA SER A 158 15.95 3.30 -6.63
C SER A 158 14.99 3.96 -5.63
N LEU A 159 15.18 5.25 -5.38
CA LEU A 159 14.28 6.03 -4.53
C LEU A 159 12.93 6.23 -5.21
N ALA A 160 12.89 6.42 -6.54
CA ALA A 160 11.63 6.50 -7.29
C ALA A 160 10.79 5.22 -7.09
N ASP A 161 11.40 4.04 -7.25
CA ASP A 161 10.70 2.77 -7.03
C ASP A 161 10.19 2.65 -5.58
N THR A 162 11.01 3.03 -4.60
CA THR A 162 10.64 3.01 -3.18
C THR A 162 9.49 3.96 -2.86
N LEU A 163 9.52 5.17 -3.42
CA LEU A 163 8.51 6.21 -3.23
C LEU A 163 7.18 5.79 -3.83
N ILE A 164 7.19 5.32 -5.08
CA ILE A 164 5.97 4.90 -5.79
C ILE A 164 5.40 3.66 -5.12
N SER A 165 6.23 2.66 -4.79
CA SER A 165 5.81 1.45 -4.07
C SER A 165 5.19 1.79 -2.72
N SER A 166 5.82 2.66 -1.93
CA SER A 166 5.29 3.08 -0.63
C SER A 166 4.01 3.90 -0.75
N SER A 167 3.86 4.68 -1.82
CA SER A 167 2.61 5.40 -2.06
C SER A 167 1.48 4.41 -2.38
N ILE A 168 1.66 3.55 -3.38
CA ILE A 168 0.57 2.71 -3.87
C ILE A 168 0.29 1.49 -2.98
N PHE A 169 1.31 0.76 -2.51
CA PHE A 169 1.09 -0.46 -1.70
C PHE A 169 0.88 -0.12 -0.23
N LEU A 170 1.80 0.63 0.38
CA LEU A 170 1.77 0.89 1.81
C LEU A 170 0.64 1.82 2.24
N ARG A 171 0.23 2.77 1.38
CA ARG A 171 -0.77 3.79 1.75
C ARG A 171 -2.12 3.63 1.08
N TYR A 172 -2.24 2.75 0.10
CA TYR A 172 -3.49 2.58 -0.64
C TYR A 172 -3.94 1.13 -0.74
N LEU A 173 -3.27 0.29 -1.54
CA LEU A 173 -3.73 -1.07 -1.84
C LEU A 173 -3.69 -2.01 -0.61
N CYS A 174 -2.58 -2.05 0.14
CA CYS A 174 -2.50 -2.92 1.32
C CYS A 174 -3.44 -2.47 2.44
N PRO A 175 -3.56 -1.16 2.77
CA PRO A 175 -4.60 -0.68 3.66
C PRO A 175 -6.03 -1.01 3.20
N ALA A 176 -6.32 -0.94 1.90
CA ALA A 176 -7.62 -1.31 1.35
C ALA A 176 -7.92 -2.80 1.51
N ILE A 177 -6.93 -3.68 1.34
CA ILE A 177 -7.09 -5.12 1.61
C ILE A 177 -7.25 -5.36 3.13
N LEU A 178 -6.46 -4.70 3.96
CA LEU A 178 -6.45 -4.89 5.41
C LEU A 178 -7.72 -4.37 6.09
N SER A 179 -8.26 -3.26 5.60
CA SER A 179 -9.41 -2.56 6.19
C SER A 179 -10.38 -2.11 5.10
N PRO A 180 -11.02 -3.05 4.39
CA PRO A 180 -11.78 -2.78 3.16
C PRO A 180 -12.99 -1.87 3.34
N SER A 181 -13.59 -1.84 4.53
CA SER A 181 -14.68 -0.93 4.86
C SER A 181 -14.27 0.55 4.84
N LEU A 182 -13.01 0.87 5.15
CA LEU A 182 -12.49 2.25 5.08
C LEU A 182 -12.25 2.73 3.64
N PHE A 183 -12.32 1.82 2.68
CA PHE A 183 -12.12 2.06 1.26
C PHE A 183 -13.38 1.70 0.45
N ASN A 184 -14.53 1.58 1.12
CA ASN A 184 -15.83 1.28 0.50
C ASN A 184 -15.87 -0.03 -0.32
N LEU A 185 -14.91 -0.95 -0.13
CA LEU A 185 -14.92 -2.23 -0.83
C LEU A 185 -15.99 -3.18 -0.26
N VAL A 186 -16.36 -2.95 1.00
CA VAL A 186 -17.44 -3.64 1.71
C VAL A 186 -18.16 -2.70 2.67
N THR A 187 -19.39 -3.04 3.03
CA THR A 187 -20.23 -2.26 3.96
C THR A 187 -19.94 -2.59 5.42
N GLU A 188 -19.65 -3.84 5.75
CA GLU A 188 -19.43 -4.31 7.11
C GLU A 188 -17.95 -4.46 7.45
N TYR A 189 -17.58 -4.24 8.71
CA TYR A 189 -16.21 -4.44 9.18
C TYR A 189 -15.88 -5.94 9.22
N PRO A 190 -14.85 -6.41 8.49
CA PRO A 190 -14.41 -7.79 8.61
C PRO A 190 -13.97 -8.11 10.04
N SER A 191 -14.32 -9.31 10.52
CA SER A 191 -13.91 -9.78 11.83
C SER A 191 -13.48 -11.26 11.79
N GLY A 192 -12.86 -11.72 12.88
CA GLY A 192 -12.48 -13.13 13.05
C GLY A 192 -11.53 -13.65 11.97
N VAL A 193 -11.85 -14.84 11.44
CA VAL A 193 -11.00 -15.58 10.51
C VAL A 193 -10.80 -14.81 9.19
N MET A 194 -11.85 -14.16 8.68
CA MET A 194 -11.76 -13.48 7.38
C MET A 194 -10.89 -12.21 7.46
N ALA A 195 -10.99 -11.44 8.55
CA ALA A 195 -10.09 -10.33 8.81
C ALA A 195 -8.63 -10.79 8.92
N ARG A 196 -8.39 -11.96 9.53
CA ARG A 196 -7.07 -12.56 9.62
C ARG A 196 -6.53 -12.96 8.25
N ASN A 197 -7.35 -13.55 7.38
CA ASN A 197 -6.94 -13.88 6.02
C ASN A 197 -6.50 -12.63 5.24
N LEU A 198 -7.32 -11.57 5.27
CA LEU A 198 -6.99 -10.29 4.66
C LEU A 198 -5.68 -9.71 5.20
N THR A 199 -5.43 -9.83 6.50
CA THR A 199 -4.17 -9.40 7.13
C THR A 199 -2.97 -10.15 6.56
N LEU A 200 -3.06 -11.47 6.38
CA LEU A 200 -1.97 -12.28 5.85
C LEU A 200 -1.69 -11.98 4.37
N ILE A 201 -2.75 -11.73 3.58
CA ILE A 201 -2.64 -11.32 2.18
C ILE A 201 -1.96 -9.95 2.08
N ALA A 202 -2.49 -8.94 2.79
CA ALA A 202 -1.93 -7.59 2.80
C ALA A 202 -0.48 -7.59 3.28
N LYS A 203 -0.16 -8.38 4.31
CA LYS A 203 1.22 -8.52 4.82
C LYS A 203 2.17 -9.07 3.75
N THR A 204 1.74 -10.07 3.00
CA THR A 204 2.58 -10.67 1.94
C THR A 204 2.82 -9.70 0.79
N LEU A 205 1.76 -9.04 0.31
CA LEU A 205 1.88 -8.02 -0.72
C LEU A 205 2.74 -6.83 -0.27
N GLN A 206 2.61 -6.42 1.00
CA GLN A 206 3.44 -5.36 1.57
C GLN A 206 4.92 -5.77 1.63
N ASN A 207 5.21 -7.02 1.98
CA ASN A 207 6.58 -7.52 2.04
C ASN A 207 7.20 -7.62 0.63
N LEU A 208 6.41 -8.04 -0.37
CA LEU A 208 6.79 -7.98 -1.78
C LEU A 208 7.10 -6.54 -2.22
N ALA A 209 6.23 -5.59 -1.90
CA ALA A 209 6.38 -4.17 -2.23
C ALA A 209 7.58 -3.50 -1.52
N ASN A 210 7.98 -4.01 -0.37
CA ASN A 210 9.17 -3.56 0.37
C ASN A 210 10.48 -4.16 -0.17
N PHE A 211 10.42 -5.09 -1.11
CA PHE A 211 11.58 -5.85 -1.59
C PHE A 211 12.34 -6.58 -0.46
N THR A 212 11.60 -7.10 0.52
CA THR A 212 12.15 -7.77 1.70
C THR A 212 11.64 -9.20 1.82
N LYS A 213 12.39 -10.05 2.51
CA LYS A 213 12.00 -11.42 2.85
C LYS A 213 11.45 -11.49 4.26
N PHE A 214 10.53 -12.41 4.47
CA PHE A 214 10.12 -12.80 5.81
C PHE A 214 11.28 -13.47 6.54
N GLY A 215 11.36 -13.20 7.84
CA GLY A 215 12.34 -13.80 8.75
C GLY A 215 12.16 -13.28 10.18
N GLY A 216 12.95 -13.80 11.11
CA GLY A 216 12.95 -13.37 12.51
C GLY A 216 11.57 -13.55 13.17
N LYS A 217 10.94 -12.47 13.64
CA LYS A 217 9.65 -12.55 14.37
C LYS A 217 8.49 -13.10 13.52
N GLU A 218 8.67 -13.23 12.22
CA GLU A 218 7.66 -13.72 11.28
C GLU A 218 8.06 -15.05 10.60
N HIS A 219 8.84 -15.90 11.27
CA HIS A 219 9.27 -17.21 10.76
C HIS A 219 8.12 -18.05 10.15
N TYR A 220 6.91 -17.96 10.70
CA TYR A 220 5.75 -18.71 10.19
C TYR A 220 5.34 -18.32 8.75
N MET A 221 5.78 -17.17 8.25
CA MET A 221 5.56 -16.69 6.87
C MET A 221 6.69 -17.03 5.89
N GLU A 222 7.81 -17.61 6.34
CA GLU A 222 8.99 -17.82 5.49
C GLU A 222 8.73 -18.67 4.24
N PHE A 223 7.72 -19.55 4.27
CA PHE A 223 7.31 -20.33 3.11
C PHE A 223 6.88 -19.45 1.92
N MET A 224 6.41 -18.22 2.17
CA MET A 224 6.06 -17.23 1.14
C MET A 224 7.28 -16.56 0.51
N ASN A 225 8.50 -16.74 1.02
CA ASN A 225 9.69 -16.12 0.42
C ASN A 225 9.93 -16.58 -1.01
N SER A 226 9.57 -17.83 -1.33
CA SER A 226 9.63 -18.36 -2.70
C SER A 226 8.77 -17.56 -3.69
N PHE A 227 7.55 -17.18 -3.27
CA PHE A 227 6.68 -16.28 -4.03
C PHE A 227 7.29 -14.87 -4.10
N VAL A 228 7.69 -14.30 -2.96
CA VAL A 228 8.19 -12.91 -2.89
C VAL A 228 9.41 -12.69 -3.78
N GLU A 229 10.41 -13.58 -3.71
CA GLU A 229 11.63 -13.48 -4.51
C GLU A 229 11.34 -13.62 -6.01
N ARG A 230 10.46 -14.54 -6.38
CA ARG A 230 10.05 -14.78 -7.78
C ARG A 230 9.37 -13.56 -8.39
N GLU A 231 8.57 -12.84 -7.61
CA GLU A 231 7.74 -11.74 -8.10
C GLU A 231 8.42 -10.35 -8.06
N TRP A 232 9.62 -10.22 -7.48
CA TRP A 232 10.31 -8.92 -7.37
C TRP A 232 10.52 -8.20 -8.70
N GLN A 233 10.88 -8.92 -9.76
CA GLN A 233 11.06 -8.28 -11.07
C GLN A 233 9.71 -7.78 -11.62
N ARG A 234 8.65 -8.60 -11.52
CA ARG A 234 7.29 -8.20 -11.94
C ARG A 234 6.79 -7.00 -11.14
N MET A 235 7.16 -6.88 -9.85
CA MET A 235 6.89 -5.70 -9.04
C MET A 235 7.58 -4.45 -9.59
N LYS A 236 8.88 -4.51 -9.89
CA LYS A 236 9.61 -3.38 -10.51
C LYS A 236 9.01 -2.98 -11.86
N ASP A 237 8.66 -3.95 -12.69
CA ASP A 237 8.06 -3.72 -14.00
C ASP A 237 6.68 -3.06 -13.86
N PHE A 238 5.86 -3.50 -12.90
CA PHE A 238 4.60 -2.87 -12.56
C PHE A 238 4.79 -1.41 -12.14
N LEU A 239 5.69 -1.15 -11.18
CA LEU A 239 5.99 0.19 -10.71
C LEU A 239 6.41 1.10 -11.85
N ARG A 240 7.28 0.63 -12.74
CA ARG A 240 7.68 1.34 -13.97
C ARG A 240 6.46 1.67 -14.83
N ARG A 241 5.64 0.68 -15.18
CA ARG A 241 4.46 0.88 -16.05
C ARG A 241 3.43 1.89 -15.50
N ILE A 242 3.26 1.97 -14.19
CA ILE A 242 2.34 2.94 -13.57
C ILE A 242 2.98 4.33 -13.33
N SER A 243 4.24 4.50 -13.71
CA SER A 243 5.03 5.73 -13.50
C SER A 243 5.88 6.10 -14.71
N THR A 244 5.51 5.61 -15.88
CA THR A 244 6.07 6.01 -17.17
C THR A 244 4.90 6.18 -18.12
N GLY A 245 4.86 7.32 -18.82
CA GLY A 245 3.88 7.61 -19.88
C GLY A 245 4.36 7.08 -21.21
#